data_AF-A0A9E0Z492-F1
#
_entry.id   AF-A0A9E0Z492-F1
#
_cell.length_a   1.000
_cell.length_b   1.000
_cell.length_c   1.000
_cell.angle_alpha   90.00
_cell.angle_beta   90.00
_cell.angle_gamma   90.00
#
_symmetry.space_group_name_H-M   'P 1'
#
loop_
_entity.id
_entity.type
_entity.pdbx_description
1 polymer ?
#
loop_
_entity_poly.entity_id
_entity_poly.type
_entity_poly.pdbx_seq_one_letter_code
_entity_poly.pdbx_strand_id
1 'polypeptide(L)'
;MVSREKIHKLLDLVLDIRDLGESVGDFPYVAIDFSNYGFPIYFRGSKGGFHDDYDYSDPIRNDRGADCAIEFAEDLFKIAKEKVGDAHGRA
;
A
#
# COMPACT_ATOMS: atom_id res chain seq x y z
N MET A 1 -9.95 18.00 -6.08
CA MET A 1 -8.94 18.11 -5.01
C MET A 1 -9.03 16.83 -4.19
N VAL A 2 -7.92 16.32 -3.66
CA VAL A 2 -7.95 15.10 -2.83
C VAL A 2 -8.36 15.47 -1.40
N SER A 3 -9.29 14.72 -0.82
CA SER A 3 -9.68 14.85 0.58
C SER A 3 -8.54 14.42 1.50
N ARG A 4 -8.27 15.24 2.53
CA ARG A 4 -7.29 14.92 3.57
C ARG A 4 -7.64 13.64 4.32
N GLU A 5 -8.93 13.38 4.53
CA GLU A 5 -9.43 12.17 5.17
C GLU A 5 -9.00 10.91 4.41
N LYS A 6 -9.09 10.94 3.07
CA LYS A 6 -8.67 9.82 2.22
C LYS A 6 -7.17 9.61 2.27
N ILE A 7 -6.38 10.69 2.26
CA ILE A 7 -4.93 10.59 2.41
C ILE A 7 -4.54 10.00 3.76
N HIS A 8 -5.19 10.44 4.85
CA HIS A 8 -4.92 9.87 6.18
C HIS A 8 -5.29 8.38 6.23
N LYS A 9 -6.45 7.98 5.69
CA LYS A 9 -6.83 6.57 5.61
C LYS A 9 -5.80 5.72 4.85
N LEU A 10 -5.30 6.23 3.71
CA LEU A 10 -4.26 5.54 2.95
C LEU A 10 -2.95 5.42 3.75
N LEU A 11 -2.55 6.48 4.45
CA LEU A 11 -1.35 6.45 5.30
C LEU A 11 -1.47 5.45 6.45
N ASP A 12 -2.64 5.40 7.11
CA ASP A 12 -2.91 4.43 8.18
C ASP A 12 -2.77 2.99 7.66
N LEU A 13 -3.35 2.68 6.49
CA LEU A 13 -3.22 1.36 5.86
C LEU A 13 -1.78 1.01 5.50
N VAL A 14 -1.00 1.99 5.01
CA VAL A 14 0.42 1.76 4.70
C VAL A 14 1.21 1.42 5.97
N LEU A 15 0.96 2.10 7.08
CA LEU A 15 1.60 1.79 8.35
C LEU A 15 1.18 0.41 8.86
N ASP A 16 -0.12 0.08 8.81
CA ASP A 16 -0.65 -1.22 9.21
C ASP A 16 -0.03 -2.38 8.40
N ILE A 17 0.18 -2.21 7.09
CA ILE A 17 0.85 -3.21 6.24
C ILE A 17 2.32 -3.38 6.66
N ARG A 18 3.01 -2.27 6.94
CA ARG A 18 4.43 -2.29 7.33
C ARG A 18 4.65 -2.97 8.67
N ASP A 19 3.75 -2.75 9.62
CA ASP A 19 3.77 -3.37 10.94
C ASP A 19 3.61 -4.90 10.88
N LEU A 20 2.96 -5.43 9.83
CA LEU A 20 2.81 -6.88 9.63
C LEU A 20 4.06 -7.55 9.03
N GLY A 21 5.05 -6.76 8.58
CA GLY A 21 6.30 -7.28 8.01
C GLY A 21 6.51 -6.80 6.59
N GLU A 22 7.00 -5.56 6.44
CA GLU A 22 7.45 -5.04 5.13
C GLU A 22 8.68 -5.83 4.64
N SER A 23 8.64 -6.29 3.38
CA SER A 23 9.83 -6.79 2.65
C SER A 23 10.54 -8.04 3.21
N VAL A 24 9.93 -8.80 4.12
CA VAL A 24 10.46 -10.13 4.53
C VAL A 24 9.76 -11.22 3.71
N GLY A 25 10.44 -11.78 2.70
CA GLY A 25 9.85 -12.81 1.81
C GLY A 25 8.80 -12.23 0.85
N ASP A 26 7.84 -13.07 0.43
CA ASP A 26 6.74 -12.67 -0.48
C ASP A 26 5.66 -11.80 0.22
N PHE A 27 6.00 -11.05 1.27
CA PHE A 27 5.07 -10.16 1.95
C PHE A 27 4.76 -8.93 1.10
N PRO A 28 3.52 -8.40 1.12
CA PRO A 28 3.16 -7.21 0.38
C PRO A 28 4.12 -6.03 0.59
N TYR A 29 4.42 -5.33 -0.50
CA TYR A 29 5.22 -4.12 -0.48
C TYR A 29 4.31 -2.90 -0.69
N VAL A 30 4.60 -1.81 0.04
CA VAL A 30 3.93 -0.52 -0.12
C VAL A 30 4.91 0.63 -0.01
N ALA A 31 4.75 1.65 -0.85
CA ALA A 31 5.49 2.89 -0.75
C ALA A 31 4.63 4.09 -1.11
N ILE A 32 4.85 5.18 -0.36
CA ILE A 32 4.31 6.50 -0.67
C ILE A 32 5.47 7.45 -0.90
N ASP A 33 5.46 8.12 -2.04
CA ASP A 33 6.44 9.14 -2.38
C ASP A 33 5.79 10.51 -2.49
N PHE A 34 6.48 11.51 -1.97
CA PHE A 34 6.11 12.91 -2.14
C PHE A 34 6.98 13.52 -3.24
N SER A 35 6.34 13.96 -4.32
CA SER A 35 7.04 14.51 -5.49
C SER A 35 6.69 15.97 -5.72
N ASN A 36 7.68 16.74 -6.15
CA ASN A 36 7.48 18.10 -6.61
C ASN A 36 7.29 18.18 -8.14
N TYR A 37 7.34 17.05 -8.85
CA TYR A 37 7.17 16.96 -10.31
C TYR A 37 5.69 16.78 -10.74
N GLY A 38 4.79 17.63 -10.23
CA GLY A 38 3.41 17.71 -10.74
C GLY A 38 2.40 16.70 -10.16
N PHE A 39 2.77 15.93 -9.15
CA PHE A 39 1.84 15.16 -8.33
C PHE A 39 2.31 15.18 -6.87
N PRO A 40 1.47 15.60 -5.91
CA PRO A 40 1.90 15.77 -4.53
C PRO A 40 2.19 14.44 -3.82
N ILE A 41 1.49 13.37 -4.21
CA ILE A 41 1.59 12.04 -3.60
C ILE A 41 1.57 11.00 -4.72
N TYR A 42 2.46 10.01 -4.63
CA TYR A 42 2.52 8.85 -5.50
C TYR A 42 2.45 7.59 -4.65
N PHE A 43 1.63 6.62 -5.05
CA PHE A 43 1.49 5.37 -4.31
C PHE A 43 1.95 4.20 -5.18
N ARG A 44 2.74 3.33 -4.58
CA ARG A 44 3.22 2.09 -5.17
C ARG A 44 2.87 0.93 -4.25
N GLY A 45 2.48 -0.18 -4.83
CA GLY A 45 2.32 -1.40 -4.06
C GLY A 45 2.39 -2.65 -4.90
N SER A 46 2.69 -3.76 -4.23
CA SER A 46 2.83 -5.08 -4.83
C SER A 46 2.39 -6.14 -3.83
N LYS A 47 1.67 -7.16 -4.31
CA LYS A 47 1.15 -8.28 -3.52
C LYS A 47 2.25 -9.27 -3.12
N GLY A 48 3.28 -9.42 -3.95
CA GLY A 48 4.35 -10.41 -3.80
C GLY A 48 5.66 -9.86 -3.24
N GLY A 49 5.64 -8.66 -2.68
CA GLY A 49 6.85 -8.00 -2.18
C GLY A 49 7.57 -7.14 -3.21
N PHE A 50 8.77 -6.67 -2.86
CA PHE A 50 9.49 -5.67 -3.66
C PHE A 50 9.98 -6.26 -4.99
N HIS A 51 9.59 -5.63 -6.10
CA HIS A 51 10.09 -5.93 -7.45
C HIS A 51 9.89 -4.73 -8.38
N ASP A 52 10.48 -4.79 -9.58
CA ASP A 52 10.55 -3.65 -10.51
C ASP A 52 9.20 -3.31 -11.18
N ASP A 53 8.25 -4.25 -11.19
CA ASP A 53 6.95 -4.11 -11.85
C ASP A 53 5.80 -4.11 -10.83
N TYR A 54 5.47 -2.95 -10.28
CA TYR A 54 4.44 -2.85 -9.24
C TYR A 54 3.03 -3.15 -9.79
N ASP A 55 2.27 -3.97 -9.07
CA ASP A 55 0.84 -4.20 -9.31
C ASP A 55 0.01 -2.90 -9.31
N TYR A 56 0.43 -1.91 -8.52
CA TYR A 56 -0.13 -0.56 -8.51
C TYR A 56 1.00 0.48 -8.49
N SER A 57 0.96 1.45 -9.41
CA SER A 57 1.95 2.52 -9.50
C SER A 57 1.33 3.75 -10.14
N ASP A 58 0.70 4.60 -9.32
CA ASP A 58 -0.03 5.77 -9.84
C ASP A 58 0.09 7.01 -8.93
N PRO A 59 0.07 8.22 -9.53
CA PRO A 59 -0.02 9.47 -8.79
C PRO A 59 -1.45 9.73 -8.27
N ILE A 60 -1.56 10.16 -7.02
CA ILE A 60 -2.84 10.54 -6.40
C ILE A 60 -3.12 12.02 -6.67
N ARG A 61 -3.95 12.30 -7.68
CA ARG A 61 -4.28 13.66 -8.13
C ARG A 61 -5.68 14.14 -7.74
N ASN A 62 -6.59 13.22 -7.46
CA ASN A 62 -7.99 13.50 -7.12
C ASN A 62 -8.55 12.38 -6.24
N ASP A 63 -9.77 12.58 -5.72
CA ASP A 63 -10.42 11.61 -4.82
C ASP A 63 -10.57 10.22 -5.44
N ARG A 64 -10.84 10.13 -6.75
CA ARG A 64 -10.91 8.84 -7.44
C ARG A 64 -9.57 8.11 -7.40
N GLY A 65 -8.47 8.81 -7.62
CA GLY A 65 -7.12 8.24 -7.48
C GLY A 65 -6.85 7.78 -6.05
N ALA A 66 -7.30 8.55 -5.05
CA ALA A 66 -7.18 8.14 -3.66
C ALA A 66 -8.04 6.92 -3.33
N ASP A 67 -9.26 6.82 -3.86
CA ASP A 67 -10.14 5.66 -3.69
C ASP A 67 -9.50 4.40 -4.26
N CYS A 68 -8.98 4.45 -5.50
CA CYS A 68 -8.29 3.31 -6.10
C CYS A 68 -7.04 2.89 -5.30
N ALA A 69 -6.27 3.85 -4.79
CA ALA A 69 -5.11 3.56 -3.95
C ALA A 69 -5.51 2.92 -2.61
N ILE A 70 -6.59 3.39 -1.99
CA ILE A 70 -7.14 2.84 -0.74
C ILE A 70 -7.66 1.41 -0.97
N GLU A 71 -8.46 1.19 -2.01
CA GLU A 71 -8.97 -0.15 -2.36
C GLU A 71 -7.81 -1.14 -2.55
N PHE A 72 -6.76 -0.72 -3.26
CA PHE A 72 -5.57 -1.54 -3.45
C PHE A 72 -4.80 -1.78 -2.13
N ALA A 73 -4.64 -0.77 -1.29
CA ALA A 73 -4.00 -0.92 0.02
C ALA A 73 -4.80 -1.84 0.97
N GLU A 74 -6.13 -1.78 0.95
CA GLU A 74 -6.99 -2.72 1.70
C GLU A 74 -6.78 -4.17 1.25
N ASP A 75 -6.65 -4.40 -0.06
CA ASP A 75 -6.29 -5.72 -0.61
C ASP A 75 -4.92 -6.20 -0.12
N LEU A 76 -3.91 -5.33 -0.13
CA LEU A 76 -2.58 -5.66 0.37
C LEU A 76 -2.59 -5.97 1.87
N PHE A 77 -3.34 -5.21 2.66
CA PHE A 77 -3.47 -5.43 4.09
C PHE A 77 -4.10 -6.80 4.39
N LYS A 78 -5.11 -7.20 3.62
CA LYS A 78 -5.70 -8.54 3.74
C LYS A 78 -4.66 -9.64 3.47
N ILE A 79 -3.89 -9.53 2.39
CA ILE A 79 -2.83 -10.48 2.04
C ILE A 79 -1.76 -10.56 3.13
N ALA A 80 -1.35 -9.40 3.67
CA ALA A 80 -0.38 -9.34 4.76
C ALA A 80 -0.88 -10.08 6.00
N LYS A 81 -2.16 -9.89 6.39
CA LYS A 81 -2.77 -10.59 7.52
C LYS A 81 -2.86 -12.11 7.32
N GLU A 82 -3.21 -12.55 6.12
CA GLU A 82 -3.26 -13.98 5.78
C GLU A 82 -1.88 -14.63 5.94
N LYS A 83 -0.82 -13.97 5.45
CA LYS A 83 0.56 -14.47 5.59
C LYS A 83 1.04 -14.52 7.04
N VAL A 84 0.68 -13.53 7.86
CA VAL A 84 0.96 -13.59 9.31
C VAL A 84 0.24 -14.78 9.94
N GLY A 85 -1.01 -15.04 9.57
CA GLY A 85 -1.77 -16.21 10.03
C GLY A 85 -1.12 -17.55 9.66
N ASP A 86 -0.68 -17.69 8.40
CA ASP A 86 0.01 -18.89 7.91
C ASP A 86 1.34 -19.15 8.61
N ALA A 87 2.08 -18.08 8.96
CA ALA A 87 3.33 -18.20 9.70
C ALA A 87 3.13 -18.74 11.13
N HIS A 88 2.03 -18.38 11.79
CA HIS A 88 1.71 -18.82 13.16
C HIS A 88 1.00 -20.19 13.21
N GLY A 89 0.34 -20.61 12.13
CA GLY A 89 -0.33 -21.92 12.03
C GLY A 89 0.59 -23.09 11.68
N ARG A 90 1.89 -22.85 11.46
CA ARG A 90 2.90 -23.86 11.11
C ARG A 90 3.86 -24.23 12.26
N ALA A 91 3.56 -23.81 13.49
CA ALA A 91 4.35 -24.12 14.69
C ALA A 91 3.86 -25.39 15.41
#